data_AF-A0A926UB16-F1
#
_entry.id   AF-A0A926UB16-F1
#
_cell.length_a   1.000
_cell.length_b   1.000
_cell.length_c   1.000
_cell.angle_alpha   90.00
_cell.angle_beta   90.00
_cell.angle_gamma   90.00
#
_symmetry.space_group_name_H-M   'P 1'
#
loop_
_entity.id
_entity.type
_entity.pdbx_description
1 polymer ?
#
loop_
_entity_poly.entity_id
_entity_poly.type
_entity_poly.pdbx_seq_one_letter_code
_entity_poly.pdbx_strand_id
1 'polypeptide(L)'
;MKPLDLCHQPLRAAVLLATLSLGMGLVLPQAVLATPHSLPVLELTQAQPDPALPPALLRRVQQDLSNRVGIPATQLRVIAASRQTWTDGCLGLGTLEQLCLQALVEGWRITLSDGRQAWTYRTNADGQVLQLEPPTTSQLPSPSATPSPNPVQQPPAQRPPQSPTGQRPQPEPAPALAEGEVFQAISSGGFAGQTYKTTLMRDGRVIRVLVSSSGAAAQPRTHRVSRRQVQAFQRLLAQQRFDSYKGQNYTAPPGAADFINVTLVSRAGSMGYVDMGQDQLPQPLQTVIRAWNQISSPSQRN
;
A
#
# COMPACT_ATOMS: atom_id res chain seq x y z
N MET A 1 54.04 -19.73 11.27
CA MET A 1 53.92 -21.21 11.30
C MET A 1 53.23 -21.60 12.61
N LYS A 2 52.05 -22.22 12.53
CA LYS A 2 51.35 -22.96 13.64
C LYS A 2 51.91 -24.40 13.65
N PRO A 3 51.88 -25.19 14.75
CA PRO A 3 50.64 -25.85 15.24
C PRO A 3 50.61 -26.14 16.78
N LEU A 4 49.45 -26.14 17.47
CA LEU A 4 48.48 -27.22 17.86
C LEU A 4 48.74 -28.00 19.17
N ASP A 5 47.61 -28.45 19.74
CA ASP A 5 47.32 -29.47 20.76
C ASP A 5 47.50 -29.12 22.26
N LEU A 6 46.48 -29.13 23.14
CA LEU A 6 45.42 -30.09 23.58
C LEU A 6 45.82 -30.96 24.80
N CYS A 7 44.78 -31.36 25.56
CA CYS A 7 44.74 -32.24 26.75
C CYS A 7 45.08 -31.55 28.10
N HIS A 8 44.42 -31.82 29.24
CA HIS A 8 43.64 -32.98 29.66
C HIS A 8 42.82 -32.63 30.94
N GLN A 9 41.57 -33.09 31.05
CA GLN A 9 40.85 -33.31 32.33
C GLN A 9 41.32 -34.64 32.95
N PRO A 10 41.20 -34.86 34.27
CA PRO A 10 40.03 -35.60 34.76
C PRO A 10 39.50 -35.15 36.15
N LEU A 11 38.18 -35.05 36.27
CA LEU A 11 37.45 -35.02 37.54
C LEU A 11 37.55 -36.39 38.22
N ARG A 12 37.98 -36.43 39.49
CA ARG A 12 37.86 -37.60 40.38
C ARG A 12 36.74 -37.38 41.39
N ALA A 13 36.05 -38.48 41.66
CA ALA A 13 34.81 -38.61 42.41
C ALA A 13 35.00 -38.79 43.92
N ALA A 14 33.85 -38.80 44.63
CA ALA A 14 33.57 -39.19 46.02
C ALA A 14 33.99 -38.14 47.08
N VAL A 15 33.16 -37.78 48.08
CA VAL A 15 32.50 -38.67 49.05
C VAL A 15 31.16 -38.10 49.54
N LEU A 16 30.19 -39.00 49.64
CA LEU A 16 28.88 -38.89 50.28
C LEU A 16 28.99 -38.73 51.81
N LEU A 17 28.22 -37.83 52.41
CA LEU A 17 27.63 -38.06 53.73
C LEU A 17 26.17 -37.60 53.72
N ALA A 18 25.29 -38.60 53.81
CA ALA A 18 23.85 -38.46 53.97
C ALA A 18 23.53 -38.15 55.44
N THR A 19 22.68 -37.15 55.68
CA THR A 19 21.89 -37.07 56.91
C THR A 19 20.42 -37.13 56.55
N LEU A 20 19.86 -38.30 56.81
CA LEU A 20 18.45 -38.62 56.83
C LEU A 20 17.76 -37.72 57.85
N SER A 21 16.79 -36.90 57.42
CA SER A 21 15.85 -36.26 58.34
C SER A 21 14.45 -36.43 57.77
N LEU A 22 13.68 -37.34 58.36
CA LEU A 22 12.26 -37.53 58.07
C LEU A 22 11.49 -36.33 58.60
N GLY A 23 11.25 -35.34 57.74
CA GLY A 23 10.25 -34.31 57.93
C GLY A 23 9.00 -34.67 57.13
N MET A 24 8.07 -35.42 57.73
CA MET A 24 6.74 -35.67 57.17
C MET A 24 5.90 -34.40 57.35
N GLY A 25 6.11 -33.43 56.48
CA GLY A 25 5.33 -32.19 56.42
C GLY A 25 4.00 -32.42 55.71
N LEU A 26 2.90 -32.19 56.42
CA LEU A 26 1.54 -32.14 55.91
C LEU A 26 1.44 -30.96 54.91
N VAL A 27 1.42 -31.24 53.60
CA VAL A 27 1.24 -30.20 52.58
C VAL A 27 -0.27 -29.96 52.42
N LEU A 28 -0.76 -28.81 52.90
CA LEU A 28 -2.07 -28.31 52.48
C LEU A 28 -2.00 -27.99 50.98
N PRO A 29 -3.02 -28.33 50.16
CA PRO A 29 -3.06 -27.89 48.78
C PRO A 29 -3.22 -26.37 48.78
N GLN A 30 -2.16 -25.65 48.41
CA GLN A 30 -2.29 -24.24 48.05
C GLN A 30 -3.17 -24.19 46.81
N ALA A 31 -4.32 -23.52 46.92
CA ALA A 31 -5.07 -23.08 45.77
C ALA A 31 -4.12 -22.24 44.90
N VAL A 32 -3.72 -22.77 43.76
CA VAL A 32 -2.98 -22.02 42.74
C VAL A 32 -3.96 -20.98 42.21
N LEU A 33 -3.90 -19.77 42.76
CA LEU A 33 -4.42 -18.60 42.07
C LEU A 33 -3.60 -18.49 40.80
N ALA A 34 -4.18 -18.92 39.69
CA ALA A 34 -3.67 -18.62 38.37
C ALA A 34 -3.60 -17.10 38.28
N THR A 35 -2.40 -16.54 38.46
CA THR A 35 -2.12 -15.17 38.06
C THR A 35 -2.51 -15.10 36.60
N PRO A 36 -3.44 -14.22 36.18
CA PRO A 36 -3.67 -14.01 34.77
C PRO A 36 -2.32 -13.57 34.20
N HIS A 37 -1.70 -14.46 33.42
CA HIS A 37 -0.53 -14.12 32.65
C HIS A 37 -1.02 -13.09 31.65
N SER A 38 -0.76 -11.82 31.95
CA SER A 38 -0.90 -10.72 31.02
C SER A 38 -0.14 -11.13 29.78
N LEU A 39 -0.89 -11.49 28.74
CA LEU A 39 -0.34 -11.63 27.40
C LEU A 39 0.39 -10.30 27.10
N PRO A 40 1.59 -10.31 26.53
CA PRO A 40 2.13 -9.10 25.95
C PRO A 40 1.12 -8.67 24.90
N VAL A 41 0.39 -7.60 25.18
CA VAL A 41 -0.40 -6.90 24.18
C VAL A 41 0.63 -6.51 23.12
N LEU A 42 0.54 -7.13 21.95
CA LEU A 42 1.16 -6.59 20.75
C LEU A 42 0.46 -5.24 20.55
N GLU A 43 1.03 -4.19 21.14
CA GLU A 43 0.69 -2.83 20.83
C GLU A 43 0.83 -2.70 19.33
N LEU A 44 -0.33 -2.60 18.67
CA LEU A 44 -0.45 -1.99 17.36
C LEU A 44 0.28 -0.66 17.50
N THR A 45 1.52 -0.61 17.02
CA THR A 45 2.29 0.61 16.91
C THR A 45 1.47 1.51 16.00
N GLN A 46 0.65 2.36 16.62
CA GLN A 46 0.14 3.56 16.00
C GLN A 46 1.39 4.25 15.47
N ALA A 47 1.41 4.59 14.18
CA ALA A 47 2.54 5.20 13.50
C ALA A 47 2.90 6.52 14.20
N GLN A 48 3.68 6.44 15.28
CA GLN A 48 4.23 7.58 15.96
C GLN A 48 5.20 8.23 14.97
N PRO A 49 5.15 9.56 14.80
CA PRO A 49 6.16 10.27 14.03
C PRO A 49 7.54 9.84 14.53
N ASP A 50 8.39 9.38 13.61
CA ASP A 50 9.76 9.00 13.93
C ASP A 50 10.43 10.22 14.62
N PRO A 51 10.86 10.13 15.89
CA PRO A 51 11.24 11.26 16.74
C PRO A 51 12.48 12.03 16.26
N ALA A 52 13.06 11.67 15.11
CA ALA A 52 14.27 12.26 14.54
C ALA A 52 14.05 13.15 13.31
N LEU A 53 12.85 13.69 13.06
CA LEU A 53 12.62 14.63 11.95
C LEU A 53 13.42 15.94 12.18
N PRO A 54 14.40 16.31 11.32
CA PRO A 54 15.21 17.49 11.55
C PRO A 54 14.36 18.78 11.55
N PRO A 55 14.50 19.67 12.56
CA PRO A 55 13.70 20.90 12.63
C PRO A 55 13.89 21.84 11.43
N ALA A 56 15.07 21.81 10.80
CA ALA A 56 15.33 22.56 9.57
C ALA A 56 14.51 22.00 8.39
N LEU A 57 14.43 20.68 8.24
CA LEU A 57 13.60 20.02 7.23
C LEU A 57 12.12 20.34 7.45
N LEU A 58 11.64 20.20 8.68
CA LEU A 58 10.25 20.52 9.01
C LEU A 58 9.88 21.96 8.63
N ARG A 59 10.72 22.94 8.99
CA ARG A 59 10.50 24.35 8.61
C ARG A 59 10.44 24.53 7.10
N ARG A 60 11.30 23.87 6.32
CA ARG A 60 11.26 23.94 4.85
C ARG A 60 9.93 23.42 4.31
N VAL A 61 9.47 22.26 4.80
CA VAL A 61 8.20 21.65 4.36
C VAL A 61 6.99 22.50 4.74
N GLN A 62 6.94 23.00 5.99
CA GLN A 62 5.87 23.89 6.43
C GLN A 62 5.84 25.20 5.62
N GLN A 63 7.00 25.79 5.33
CA GLN A 63 7.09 27.00 4.53
C GLN A 63 6.66 26.78 3.08
N ASP A 64 7.11 25.68 2.45
CA ASP A 64 6.72 25.33 1.09
C ASP A 64 5.20 25.12 1.00
N LEU A 65 4.61 24.35 1.93
CA LEU A 65 3.16 24.17 1.97
C LEU A 65 2.43 25.48 2.24
N SER A 66 2.89 26.27 3.21
CA SER A 66 2.30 27.58 3.54
C SER A 66 2.21 28.49 2.31
N ASN A 67 3.28 28.55 1.51
CA ASN A 67 3.31 29.33 0.28
C ASN A 67 2.34 28.81 -0.78
N ARG A 68 2.11 27.49 -0.86
CA ARG A 68 1.22 26.87 -1.86
C ARG A 68 -0.27 27.05 -1.53
N VAL A 69 -0.64 26.94 -0.27
CA VAL A 69 -2.06 26.92 0.16
C VAL A 69 -2.51 28.17 0.91
N GLY A 70 -1.60 29.12 1.19
CA GLY A 70 -1.92 30.38 1.86
C GLY A 70 -2.23 30.24 3.36
N ILE A 71 -1.96 29.07 3.96
CA ILE A 71 -2.15 28.80 5.39
C ILE A 71 -0.86 29.16 6.13
N PRO A 72 -0.88 29.93 7.24
CA PRO A 72 0.33 30.22 8.01
C PRO A 72 1.06 28.95 8.45
N ALA A 73 2.39 28.91 8.29
CA ALA A 73 3.21 27.76 8.71
C ALA A 73 2.99 27.35 10.17
N THR A 74 2.66 28.31 11.04
CA THR A 74 2.33 28.10 12.46
C THR A 74 1.01 27.37 12.71
N GLN A 75 0.14 27.23 11.72
CA GLN A 75 -1.10 26.45 11.78
C GLN A 75 -0.93 25.02 11.22
N LEU A 76 0.16 24.77 10.49
CA LEU A 76 0.47 23.45 9.95
C LEU A 76 1.14 22.57 11.01
N ARG A 77 0.52 21.44 11.34
CA ARG A 77 1.00 20.47 12.33
C ARG A 77 1.44 19.20 11.65
N VAL A 78 2.56 18.62 12.10
CA VAL A 78 2.97 17.28 11.67
C VAL A 78 2.07 16.27 12.35
N ILE A 79 1.38 15.46 11.56
CA ILE A 79 0.55 14.36 12.05
C ILE A 79 1.17 12.99 11.76
N ALA A 80 2.14 12.92 10.83
CA ALA A 80 2.94 11.73 10.58
C ALA A 80 4.29 12.12 9.98
N ALA A 81 5.36 11.40 10.32
CA ALA A 81 6.66 11.50 9.67
C ALA A 81 7.37 10.15 9.75
N SER A 82 7.92 9.68 8.63
CA SER A 82 8.71 8.45 8.59
C SER A 82 9.85 8.57 7.60
N ARG A 83 11.01 7.98 7.95
CA ARG A 83 12.10 7.79 7.00
C ARG A 83 11.68 6.82 5.90
N GLN A 84 12.04 7.12 4.67
CA GLN A 84 11.75 6.32 3.49
C GLN A 84 12.96 6.30 2.57
N THR A 85 13.05 5.26 1.73
CA THR A 85 13.98 5.22 0.61
C THR A 85 13.18 5.21 -0.68
N TRP A 86 13.44 6.18 -1.54
CA TRP A 86 12.74 6.38 -2.80
C TRP A 86 13.46 5.68 -3.95
N THR A 87 12.71 5.33 -4.99
CA THR A 87 13.22 4.58 -6.14
C THR A 87 13.99 5.42 -7.15
N ASP A 88 13.89 6.75 -7.07
CA ASP A 88 14.57 7.69 -7.97
C ASP A 88 14.72 9.09 -7.35
N GLY A 89 15.46 9.96 -8.04
CA GLY A 89 15.67 11.36 -7.68
C GLY A 89 14.42 12.25 -7.74
N CYS A 90 13.32 11.77 -8.31
CA CYS A 90 12.01 12.43 -8.25
C CYS A 90 11.15 11.90 -7.10
N LEU A 91 11.74 11.13 -6.19
CA LEU A 91 11.09 10.57 -5.01
C LEU A 91 9.94 9.61 -5.37
N GLY A 92 10.03 9.01 -6.56
CA GLY A 92 8.99 8.17 -7.18
C GLY A 92 7.78 8.95 -7.72
N LEU A 93 7.75 10.28 -7.58
CA LEU A 93 6.62 11.15 -7.95
C LEU A 93 6.76 11.78 -9.35
N GLY A 94 7.84 11.47 -10.08
CA GLY A 94 8.09 12.01 -11.42
C GLY A 94 7.00 11.66 -12.43
N THR A 95 6.85 12.51 -13.44
CA THR A 95 6.03 12.17 -14.61
C THR A 95 6.79 11.25 -15.55
N LEU A 96 6.08 10.51 -16.41
CA LEU A 96 6.72 9.61 -17.39
C LEU A 96 7.73 10.29 -18.33
N GLU A 97 7.62 11.60 -18.54
CA GLU A 97 8.50 12.35 -19.43
C GLU A 97 9.59 13.11 -18.67
N GLN A 98 9.50 13.18 -17.34
CA GLN A 98 10.52 13.79 -16.50
C GLN A 98 11.73 12.87 -16.37
N LEU A 99 12.91 13.43 -16.55
CA LEU A 99 14.18 12.72 -16.34
C LEU A 99 14.51 12.74 -14.84
N CYS A 100 14.41 11.56 -14.22
CA CYS A 100 14.76 11.35 -12.82
C CYS A 100 16.07 10.57 -12.71
N LEU A 101 16.97 11.00 -11.82
CA LEU A 101 18.18 10.24 -11.52
C LEU A 101 17.81 8.83 -11.01
N GLN A 102 18.36 7.80 -11.62
CA GLN A 102 18.07 6.41 -11.28
C GLN A 102 18.96 5.93 -10.14
N ALA A 103 18.62 6.34 -8.92
CA ALA A 103 19.33 5.97 -7.71
C ALA A 103 18.35 5.89 -6.54
N LEU A 104 18.63 5.00 -5.59
CA LEU A 104 17.90 4.99 -4.32
C LEU A 104 18.21 6.28 -3.56
N VAL A 105 17.16 6.98 -3.13
CA VAL A 105 17.29 8.26 -2.42
C VAL A 105 16.70 8.12 -1.03
N GLU A 106 17.54 8.23 0.00
CA GLU A 106 17.07 8.33 1.38
C GLU A 106 16.34 9.65 1.61
N GLY A 107 15.31 9.61 2.45
CA GLY A 107 14.53 10.80 2.74
C GLY A 107 13.36 10.56 3.69
N TRP A 108 12.36 11.43 3.60
CA TRP A 108 11.23 11.46 4.53
C TRP A 108 9.89 11.55 3.82
N ARG A 109 8.90 10.79 4.32
CA ARG A 109 7.48 11.02 4.06
C ARG A 109 6.88 11.76 5.24
N ILE A 110 6.36 12.97 5.01
CA ILE A 110 5.89 13.86 6.08
C ILE A 110 4.47 14.30 5.77
N THR A 111 3.54 14.04 6.69
CA THR A 111 2.15 14.46 6.57
C THR A 111 1.89 15.65 7.50
N LEU A 112 1.51 16.77 6.91
CA LEU A 112 1.07 18.00 7.59
C LEU A 112 -0.44 18.10 7.58
N SER A 113 -1.02 18.71 8.59
CA SER A 113 -2.45 19.04 8.66
C SER A 113 -2.70 20.40 9.28
N ASP A 114 -3.77 21.07 8.85
CA ASP A 114 -4.34 22.27 9.46
C ASP A 114 -5.57 21.95 10.35
N GLY A 115 -5.87 20.66 10.55
CA GLY A 115 -7.06 20.16 11.23
C GLY A 115 -8.27 19.91 10.33
N ARG A 116 -8.27 20.40 9.08
CA ARG A 116 -9.35 20.19 8.10
C ARG A 116 -8.91 19.32 6.94
N GLN A 117 -7.68 19.52 6.48
CA GLN A 117 -7.07 18.81 5.38
C GLN A 117 -5.68 18.31 5.80
N ALA A 118 -5.21 17.28 5.10
CA ALA A 118 -3.87 16.75 5.25
C ALA A 118 -3.12 16.77 3.90
N TRP A 119 -1.82 16.98 3.96
CA TRP A 119 -0.92 17.00 2.82
C TRP A 119 0.31 16.17 3.13
N THR A 120 0.65 15.26 2.23
CA THR A 120 1.83 14.40 2.40
C THR A 120 2.93 14.83 1.44
N TYR A 121 4.10 15.12 1.99
CA TYR A 121 5.32 15.41 1.25
C TYR A 121 6.24 14.20 1.22
N ARG A 122 6.93 14.02 0.11
CA ARG A 122 8.17 13.25 0.01
C ARG A 122 9.33 14.21 -0.09
N THR A 123 10.40 13.92 0.61
CA THR A 123 11.63 14.72 0.61
C THR A 123 12.85 13.82 0.50
N ASN A 124 13.97 14.33 0.02
CA ASN A 124 15.28 13.71 0.25
C ASN A 124 15.80 14.05 1.66
N ALA A 125 16.87 13.40 2.12
CA ALA A 125 17.33 13.46 3.50
C ALA A 125 17.55 14.87 4.07
N ASP A 126 17.99 15.83 3.24
CA ASP A 126 18.30 17.22 3.63
C ASP A 126 17.20 18.24 3.25
N GLY A 127 16.15 17.80 2.55
CA GLY A 127 15.02 18.64 2.15
C GLY A 127 15.30 19.61 1.00
N GLN A 128 16.32 19.33 0.18
CA GLN A 128 16.57 20.09 -1.06
C GLN A 128 15.52 19.79 -2.14
N VAL A 129 14.98 18.57 -2.15
CA VAL A 129 13.90 18.16 -3.04
C VAL A 129 12.65 17.95 -2.19
N LEU A 130 11.59 18.71 -2.49
CA LEU A 130 10.29 18.63 -1.84
C LEU A 130 9.23 18.33 -2.90
N GLN A 131 8.51 17.22 -2.75
CA GLN A 131 7.45 16.82 -3.68
C GLN A 131 6.16 16.55 -2.91
N LEU A 132 5.09 17.24 -3.26
CA LEU A 132 3.76 16.98 -2.72
C LEU A 132 3.20 15.71 -3.38
N GLU A 133 2.75 14.76 -2.57
CA GLU A 133 2.03 13.59 -3.08
C GLU A 133 0.69 14.05 -3.67
N PRO A 134 0.35 13.65 -4.91
CA PRO A 134 -0.99 13.88 -5.43
C PRO A 134 -2.00 13.14 -4.54
N PRO A 135 -3.22 13.67 -4.37
CA PRO A 135 -4.24 12.99 -3.61
C PRO A 135 -4.44 11.59 -4.19
N THR A 136 -4.27 10.56 -3.37
CA THR A 136 -4.60 9.19 -3.76
C THR A 136 -6.08 9.19 -4.15
N THR A 137 -6.43 8.58 -5.28
CA THR A 137 -7.80 8.57 -5.84
C THR A 137 -8.87 8.03 -4.86
N SER A 138 -8.45 7.43 -3.74
CA SER A 138 -9.31 7.10 -2.59
C SER A 138 -9.91 8.32 -1.87
N GLN A 139 -9.50 9.55 -2.18
CA GLN A 139 -9.97 10.79 -1.54
C GLN A 139 -10.59 11.81 -2.50
N LEU A 140 -10.96 11.43 -3.73
CA LEU A 140 -11.82 12.31 -4.52
C LEU A 140 -13.17 12.45 -3.78
N PRO A 141 -13.60 13.64 -3.35
CA PRO A 141 -15.02 13.81 -3.04
C PRO A 141 -15.77 13.52 -4.34
N SER A 142 -16.56 12.45 -4.35
CA SER A 142 -17.54 12.23 -5.41
C SER A 142 -18.31 13.53 -5.60
N PRO A 143 -18.43 14.07 -6.82
CA PRO A 143 -19.30 15.21 -7.08
C PRO A 143 -20.75 14.72 -7.03
N SER A 144 -21.26 14.44 -5.83
CA SER A 144 -22.66 14.23 -5.43
C SER A 144 -22.72 13.82 -3.95
N ALA A 145 -22.20 14.66 -3.05
CA ALA A 145 -22.56 14.58 -1.63
C ALA A 145 -23.72 15.56 -1.39
N THR A 146 -24.92 15.18 -1.82
CA THR A 146 -26.13 15.78 -1.26
C THR A 146 -26.35 15.11 0.09
N PRO A 147 -26.54 15.85 1.20
CA PRO A 147 -26.92 15.24 2.46
C PRO A 147 -28.32 14.64 2.29
N SER A 148 -28.40 13.30 2.22
CA SER A 148 -29.70 12.64 2.24
C SER A 148 -30.29 12.77 3.64
N PRO A 149 -31.52 13.29 3.81
CA PRO A 149 -32.12 13.41 5.12
C PRO A 149 -32.69 12.05 5.56
N ASN A 150 -32.31 11.68 6.78
CA ASN A 150 -32.85 10.67 7.68
C ASN A 150 -32.40 9.19 7.58
N PRO A 151 -32.14 8.55 8.75
CA PRO A 151 -31.85 7.13 8.86
C PRO A 151 -33.15 6.31 8.83
N VAL A 152 -33.30 5.44 7.83
CA VAL A 152 -34.31 4.38 7.87
C VAL A 152 -33.81 3.30 8.83
N GLN A 153 -34.55 3.11 9.93
CA GLN A 153 -34.35 1.99 10.86
C GLN A 153 -34.51 0.68 10.10
N GLN A 154 -33.45 -0.13 10.04
CA GLN A 154 -33.48 -1.47 9.45
C GLN A 154 -34.39 -2.38 10.30
N PRO A 155 -35.38 -3.07 9.69
CA PRO A 155 -36.11 -4.13 10.37
C PRO A 155 -35.19 -5.29 10.75
N PRO A 156 -35.51 -6.07 11.80
CA PRO A 156 -34.66 -7.16 12.25
C PRO A 156 -34.45 -8.21 11.15
N ALA A 157 -33.20 -8.66 11.05
CA ALA A 157 -32.67 -9.54 10.02
C ALA A 157 -33.52 -10.80 9.80
N GLN A 158 -34.15 -10.89 8.64
CA GLN A 158 -34.58 -12.17 8.11
C GLN A 158 -33.36 -12.81 7.45
N ARG A 159 -33.01 -14.01 7.90
CA ARG A 159 -31.93 -14.81 7.32
C ARG A 159 -32.23 -14.99 5.82
N PRO A 160 -31.33 -14.60 4.91
CA PRO A 160 -31.58 -14.82 3.49
C PRO A 160 -31.75 -16.31 3.23
N PRO A 161 -32.64 -16.72 2.30
CA PRO A 161 -32.71 -18.10 1.87
C PRO A 161 -31.31 -18.51 1.37
N GLN A 162 -30.82 -19.64 1.89
CA GLN A 162 -29.56 -20.22 1.44
C GLN A 162 -29.67 -20.45 -0.06
N SER A 163 -28.94 -19.65 -0.84
CA SER A 163 -28.80 -19.89 -2.27
C SER A 163 -28.16 -21.27 -2.47
N PRO A 164 -28.62 -22.08 -3.44
CA PRO A 164 -28.02 -23.38 -3.71
C PRO A 164 -26.54 -23.16 -4.03
N THR A 165 -25.72 -24.15 -3.65
CA THR A 165 -24.26 -24.25 -3.76
C THR A 165 -23.74 -23.89 -5.16
N GLY A 166 -23.79 -22.60 -5.50
CA GLY A 166 -23.24 -22.01 -6.69
C GLY A 166 -21.82 -21.61 -6.36
N GLN A 167 -20.87 -22.29 -6.98
CA GLN A 167 -19.46 -21.96 -6.96
C GLN A 167 -19.31 -20.43 -7.06
N ARG A 168 -18.72 -19.80 -6.02
CA ARG A 168 -18.27 -18.42 -6.11
C ARG A 168 -17.44 -18.34 -7.40
N PRO A 169 -17.78 -17.47 -8.38
CA PRO A 169 -16.95 -17.29 -9.56
C PRO A 169 -15.53 -17.06 -9.06
N GLN A 170 -14.64 -18.02 -9.34
CA GLN A 170 -13.23 -17.80 -9.06
C GLN A 170 -12.84 -16.58 -9.89
N PRO A 171 -12.02 -15.65 -9.35
CA PRO A 171 -11.47 -14.60 -10.18
C PRO A 171 -10.82 -15.27 -11.39
N GLU A 172 -11.38 -15.05 -12.56
CA GLU A 172 -10.87 -15.63 -13.80
C GLU A 172 -9.38 -15.24 -13.89
N PRO A 173 -8.46 -16.18 -14.20
CA PRO A 173 -7.06 -15.84 -14.37
C PRO A 173 -6.96 -14.66 -15.32
N ALA A 174 -6.28 -13.60 -14.91
CA ALA A 174 -6.21 -12.39 -15.73
C ALA A 174 -5.72 -12.79 -17.13
N PRO A 175 -6.46 -12.46 -18.20
CA PRO A 175 -6.12 -12.89 -19.54
C PRO A 175 -4.71 -12.42 -19.88
N ALA A 176 -3.91 -13.30 -20.48
CA ALA A 176 -2.61 -12.91 -21.02
C ALA A 176 -2.81 -11.77 -22.03
N LEU A 177 -1.89 -10.80 -22.02
CA LEU A 177 -1.96 -9.66 -22.94
C LEU A 177 -1.99 -10.14 -24.39
N ALA A 178 -2.95 -9.63 -25.17
CA ALA A 178 -3.05 -9.92 -26.59
C ALA A 178 -1.92 -9.27 -27.39
N GLU A 179 -1.78 -9.65 -28.66
CA GLU A 179 -0.76 -9.08 -29.53
C GLU A 179 -0.95 -7.56 -29.67
N GLY A 180 0.14 -6.81 -29.50
CA GLY A 180 0.11 -5.35 -29.54
C GLY A 180 -0.29 -4.68 -28.23
N GLU A 181 -0.76 -5.41 -27.23
CA GLU A 181 -1.01 -4.86 -25.89
C GLU A 181 0.33 -4.68 -25.12
N VAL A 182 0.38 -3.62 -24.33
CA VAL A 182 1.53 -3.26 -23.50
C VAL A 182 1.21 -3.51 -22.03
N PHE A 183 0.02 -3.12 -21.59
CA PHE A 183 -0.41 -3.22 -20.21
C PHE A 183 -1.93 -3.16 -20.13
N GLN A 184 -2.50 -3.83 -19.13
CA GLN A 184 -3.93 -3.82 -18.88
C GLN A 184 -4.20 -3.67 -17.39
N ALA A 185 -5.24 -2.91 -17.05
CA ALA A 185 -5.82 -2.88 -15.72
C ALA A 185 -7.29 -3.31 -15.78
N ILE A 186 -7.65 -4.29 -14.96
CA ILE A 186 -9.04 -4.72 -14.75
C ILE A 186 -9.46 -4.23 -13.38
N SER A 187 -10.46 -3.38 -13.31
CA SER A 187 -10.98 -2.82 -12.06
C SER A 187 -12.40 -3.32 -11.86
N SER A 188 -12.69 -3.96 -10.73
CA SER A 188 -14.00 -4.54 -10.41
C SER A 188 -14.39 -4.24 -8.97
N GLY A 189 -15.65 -3.89 -8.75
CA GLY A 189 -16.20 -3.59 -7.42
C GLY A 189 -16.73 -2.17 -7.29
N GLY A 190 -16.62 -1.60 -6.09
CA GLY A 190 -17.27 -0.34 -5.72
C GLY A 190 -18.79 -0.43 -5.63
N PHE A 191 -19.43 0.67 -5.25
CA PHE A 191 -20.89 0.75 -5.06
C PHE A 191 -21.71 0.38 -6.30
N ALA A 192 -21.17 0.64 -7.50
CA ALA A 192 -21.83 0.33 -8.76
C ALA A 192 -21.65 -1.14 -9.19
N GLY A 193 -20.72 -1.88 -8.56
CA GLY A 193 -20.41 -3.28 -8.92
C GLY A 193 -19.91 -3.47 -10.35
N GLN A 194 -19.37 -2.41 -10.98
CA GLN A 194 -18.99 -2.43 -12.38
C GLN A 194 -17.58 -2.95 -12.58
N THR A 195 -17.36 -3.71 -13.66
CA THR A 195 -16.03 -4.14 -14.07
C THR A 195 -15.59 -3.37 -15.30
N TYR A 196 -14.43 -2.72 -15.22
CA TYR A 196 -13.81 -2.01 -16.33
C TYR A 196 -12.50 -2.67 -16.71
N LYS A 197 -12.26 -2.85 -18.01
CA LYS A 197 -10.96 -3.22 -18.56
C LYS A 197 -10.38 -2.03 -19.30
N THR A 198 -9.19 -1.58 -18.88
CA THR A 198 -8.45 -0.50 -19.53
C THR A 198 -7.15 -1.06 -20.10
N THR A 199 -6.95 -0.95 -21.40
CA THR A 199 -5.81 -1.53 -22.13
C THR A 199 -4.99 -0.42 -22.77
N LEU A 200 -3.67 -0.46 -22.56
CA LEU A 200 -2.70 0.34 -23.29
C LEU A 200 -2.11 -0.47 -24.44
N MET A 201 -2.29 0.05 -25.65
CA MET A 201 -1.78 -0.50 -26.91
C MET A 201 -0.38 0.04 -27.22
N ARG A 202 0.43 -0.73 -27.95
CA ARG A 202 1.77 -0.34 -28.43
C ARG A 202 1.73 0.87 -29.38
N ASP A 203 0.61 1.07 -30.08
CA ASP A 203 0.38 2.21 -30.96
C ASP A 203 -0.01 3.51 -30.22
N GLY A 204 -0.13 3.46 -28.88
CA GLY A 204 -0.49 4.59 -28.03
C GLY A 204 -1.98 4.74 -27.78
N ARG A 205 -2.86 3.89 -28.31
CA ARG A 205 -4.28 3.89 -27.90
C ARG A 205 -4.42 3.38 -26.47
N VAL A 206 -5.29 4.05 -25.72
CA VAL A 206 -5.76 3.60 -24.41
C VAL A 206 -7.25 3.38 -24.54
N ILE A 207 -7.68 2.13 -24.34
CA ILE A 207 -9.05 1.69 -24.60
C ILE A 207 -9.65 1.22 -23.28
N ARG A 208 -10.72 1.87 -22.82
CA ARG A 208 -11.49 1.48 -21.65
C ARG A 208 -12.85 0.93 -22.07
N VAL A 209 -13.16 -0.29 -21.66
CA VAL A 209 -14.45 -0.94 -21.88
C VAL A 209 -15.10 -1.30 -20.55
N LEU A 210 -16.42 -1.14 -20.48
CA LEU A 210 -17.23 -1.75 -19.41
C LEU A 210 -17.43 -3.22 -19.78
N VAL A 211 -16.97 -4.12 -18.91
CA VAL A 211 -17.19 -5.56 -19.04
C VAL A 211 -18.58 -5.86 -18.51
N SER A 212 -19.55 -5.98 -19.41
CA SER A 212 -20.92 -6.35 -19.06
C SER A 212 -21.08 -7.86 -19.00
N SER A 213 -21.75 -8.37 -17.97
CA SER A 213 -22.19 -9.76 -17.88
C SER A 213 -23.36 -10.08 -18.83
N SER A 214 -24.08 -9.06 -19.31
CA SER A 214 -25.28 -9.21 -20.16
C SER A 214 -25.00 -9.33 -21.66
N GLY A 215 -23.73 -9.35 -22.09
CA GLY A 215 -23.35 -9.43 -23.51
C GLY A 215 -23.58 -8.15 -24.33
N ALA A 216 -24.26 -7.14 -23.80
CA ALA A 216 -24.39 -5.84 -24.43
C ALA A 216 -23.04 -5.09 -24.39
N ALA A 217 -22.40 -4.93 -25.55
CA ALA A 217 -21.13 -4.22 -25.68
C ALA A 217 -21.34 -2.71 -25.42
N ALA A 218 -20.92 -2.23 -24.25
CA ALA A 218 -20.80 -0.80 -24.01
C ALA A 218 -19.75 -0.20 -24.97
N GLN A 219 -20.01 0.99 -25.50
CA GLN A 219 -19.09 1.65 -26.41
C GLN A 219 -17.72 1.87 -25.74
N PRO A 220 -16.61 1.41 -26.35
CA PRO A 220 -15.28 1.64 -25.82
C PRO A 220 -14.95 3.13 -25.75
N ARG A 221 -14.50 3.60 -24.59
CA ARG A 221 -13.90 4.93 -24.49
C ARG A 221 -12.43 4.83 -24.88
N THR A 222 -12.03 5.58 -25.90
CA THR A 222 -10.66 5.53 -26.43
C THR A 222 -10.04 6.91 -26.43
N HIS A 223 -8.82 7.02 -25.92
CA HIS A 223 -7.94 8.16 -26.14
C HIS A 223 -6.56 7.69 -26.59
N ARG A 224 -5.66 8.63 -26.88
CA ARG A 224 -4.29 8.34 -27.30
C ARG A 224 -3.28 9.04 -26.39
N VAL A 225 -2.17 8.35 -26.13
CA VAL A 225 -0.96 8.88 -25.50
C VAL A 225 0.18 8.89 -26.51
N SER A 226 1.22 9.67 -26.26
CA SER A 226 2.36 9.78 -27.17
C SER A 226 3.19 8.49 -27.21
N ARG A 227 3.86 8.19 -28.33
CA ARG A 227 4.81 7.06 -28.40
C ARG A 227 5.89 7.15 -27.34
N ARG A 228 6.30 8.37 -26.97
CA ARG A 228 7.30 8.63 -25.93
C ARG A 228 6.78 8.20 -24.56
N GLN A 229 5.51 8.48 -24.25
CA GLN A 229 4.85 8.03 -23.03
C GLN A 229 4.71 6.49 -22.97
N VAL A 230 4.35 5.84 -24.08
CA VAL A 230 4.30 4.36 -24.15
C VAL A 230 5.67 3.77 -23.85
N GLN A 231 6.72 4.24 -24.53
CA GLN A 231 8.09 3.76 -24.32
C GLN A 231 8.59 4.05 -22.90
N ALA A 232 8.27 5.21 -22.35
CA ALA A 232 8.61 5.56 -20.98
C ALA A 232 7.96 4.62 -19.97
N PHE A 233 6.67 4.32 -20.14
CA PHE A 233 5.95 3.38 -19.28
C PHE A 233 6.54 1.96 -19.38
N GLN A 234 6.88 1.50 -20.59
CA GLN A 234 7.54 0.20 -20.77
C GLN A 234 8.90 0.12 -20.08
N ARG A 235 9.72 1.18 -20.17
CA ARG A 235 11.00 1.27 -19.44
C ARG A 235 10.77 1.27 -17.94
N LEU A 236 9.77 1.99 -17.46
CA LEU A 236 9.42 2.04 -16.04
C LEU A 236 9.08 0.65 -15.51
N LEU A 237 8.26 -0.14 -16.22
CA LEU A 237 7.95 -1.51 -15.83
C LEU A 237 9.21 -2.38 -15.67
N ALA A 238 10.19 -2.23 -16.57
CA ALA A 238 11.46 -2.94 -16.50
C ALA A 238 12.35 -2.44 -15.33
N GLN A 239 12.46 -1.12 -15.15
CA GLN A 239 13.25 -0.49 -14.10
C GLN A 239 12.73 -0.85 -12.70
N GLN A 240 11.40 -0.83 -12.52
CA GLN A 240 10.75 -1.17 -11.25
C GLN A 240 10.61 -2.69 -11.04
N ARG A 241 11.13 -3.50 -11.97
CA ARG A 241 11.07 -4.97 -11.94
C ARG A 241 9.66 -5.47 -11.65
N PHE A 242 8.68 -4.97 -12.41
CA PHE A 242 7.27 -5.30 -12.21
C PHE A 242 6.99 -6.81 -12.27
N ASP A 243 7.80 -7.54 -13.05
CA ASP A 243 7.82 -8.99 -13.15
C ASP A 243 8.01 -9.70 -11.80
N SER A 244 8.72 -9.09 -10.85
CA SER A 244 8.94 -9.66 -9.51
C SER A 244 7.66 -9.73 -8.65
N TYR A 245 6.60 -9.02 -9.04
CA TYR A 245 5.30 -9.01 -8.36
C TYR A 245 4.28 -9.95 -8.99
N LYS A 246 4.66 -10.72 -10.01
CA LYS A 246 3.78 -11.70 -10.65
C LYS A 246 3.17 -12.64 -9.61
N GLY A 247 1.85 -12.78 -9.66
CA GLY A 247 1.08 -13.67 -8.78
C GLY A 247 0.84 -13.12 -7.38
N GLN A 248 1.35 -11.93 -7.04
CA GLN A 248 1.05 -11.28 -5.77
C GLN A 248 -0.35 -10.65 -5.80
N ASN A 249 -1.05 -10.72 -4.67
CA ASN A 249 -2.35 -10.12 -4.47
C ASN A 249 -2.42 -9.38 -3.13
N TYR A 250 -2.55 -8.05 -3.18
CA TYR A 250 -2.64 -7.20 -1.99
C TYR A 250 -4.12 -6.95 -1.65
N THR A 251 -4.59 -7.60 -0.60
CA THR A 251 -6.00 -7.56 -0.19
C THR A 251 -6.31 -6.36 0.69
N ALA A 252 -7.60 -5.99 0.76
CA ALA A 252 -8.03 -4.91 1.63
C ALA A 252 -7.81 -5.24 3.11
N PRO A 253 -7.57 -4.21 3.96
CA PRO A 253 -7.55 -4.39 5.40
C PRO A 253 -8.89 -4.91 5.95
N PRO A 254 -8.89 -5.60 7.10
CA PRO A 254 -10.12 -6.02 7.76
C PRO A 254 -11.08 -4.85 8.00
N GLY A 255 -12.36 -5.05 7.70
CA GLY A 255 -13.40 -4.02 7.89
C GLY A 255 -13.54 -3.02 6.74
N ALA A 256 -12.70 -3.09 5.71
CA ALA A 256 -12.91 -2.32 4.48
C ALA A 256 -14.13 -2.85 3.72
N ALA A 257 -14.98 -1.93 3.26
CA ALA A 257 -16.12 -2.21 2.38
C ALA A 257 -15.98 -1.38 1.09
N ASP A 258 -16.73 -1.78 0.05
CA ASP A 258 -16.92 -1.02 -1.19
C ASP A 258 -15.64 -0.64 -1.96
N PHE A 259 -14.54 -1.37 -1.72
CA PHE A 259 -13.28 -1.18 -2.44
C PHE A 259 -13.33 -1.74 -3.86
N ILE A 260 -12.40 -1.27 -4.69
CA ILE A 260 -12.21 -1.72 -6.05
C ILE A 260 -11.02 -2.68 -6.06
N ASN A 261 -11.24 -3.91 -6.51
CA ASN A 261 -10.15 -4.84 -6.84
C ASN A 261 -9.58 -4.45 -8.20
N VAL A 262 -8.27 -4.29 -8.26
CA VAL A 262 -7.54 -3.95 -9.47
C VAL A 262 -6.53 -5.04 -9.78
N THR A 263 -6.66 -5.63 -10.97
CA THR A 263 -5.68 -6.56 -11.51
C THR A 263 -4.88 -5.88 -12.60
N LEU A 264 -3.57 -5.76 -12.39
CA LEU A 264 -2.62 -5.24 -13.36
C LEU A 264 -2.00 -6.40 -14.14
N VAL A 265 -1.92 -6.27 -15.46
CA VAL A 265 -1.41 -7.30 -16.36
C VAL A 265 -0.32 -6.70 -17.24
N SER A 266 0.84 -7.35 -17.25
CA SER A 266 1.96 -7.07 -18.13
C SER A 266 2.33 -8.35 -18.91
N ARG A 267 3.30 -8.25 -19.84
CA ARG A 267 3.84 -9.45 -20.51
C ARG A 267 4.52 -10.43 -19.56
N ALA A 268 5.04 -9.95 -18.42
CA ALA A 268 5.69 -10.80 -17.44
C ALA A 268 4.68 -11.60 -16.59
N GLY A 269 3.45 -11.10 -16.48
CA GLY A 269 2.38 -11.69 -15.68
C GLY A 269 1.49 -10.62 -15.05
N SER A 270 0.63 -11.06 -14.14
CA SER A 270 -0.35 -10.22 -13.46
C SER A 270 -0.14 -10.15 -11.96
N MET A 271 -0.62 -9.07 -11.35
CA MET A 271 -0.70 -8.89 -9.90
C MET A 271 -2.00 -8.17 -9.55
N GLY A 272 -2.49 -8.38 -8.33
CA GLY A 272 -3.72 -7.78 -7.83
C GLY A 272 -3.46 -6.83 -6.65
N TYR A 273 -4.24 -5.77 -6.55
CA TYR A 273 -4.30 -4.92 -5.37
C TYR A 273 -5.70 -4.34 -5.21
N VAL A 274 -6.05 -3.87 -4.02
CA VAL A 274 -7.25 -3.06 -3.82
C VAL A 274 -6.89 -1.57 -3.88
N ASP A 275 -7.79 -0.75 -4.41
CA ASP A 275 -7.57 0.70 -4.54
C ASP A 275 -7.35 1.40 -3.19
N MET A 276 -7.95 0.88 -2.11
CA MET A 276 -7.72 1.32 -0.74
C MET A 276 -6.34 0.89 -0.24
N GLY A 277 -5.60 1.80 0.41
CA GLY A 277 -4.29 1.46 0.99
C GLY A 277 -3.17 1.34 -0.04
N GLN A 278 -3.31 1.99 -1.20
CA GLN A 278 -2.25 2.02 -2.22
C GLN A 278 -0.90 2.52 -1.68
N ASP A 279 -0.91 3.36 -0.64
CA ASP A 279 0.29 3.88 0.01
C ASP A 279 1.04 2.84 0.87
N GLN A 280 0.41 1.68 1.14
CA GLN A 280 1.03 0.54 1.82
C GLN A 280 1.72 -0.43 0.84
N LEU A 281 1.52 -0.26 -0.47
CA LEU A 281 2.19 -1.10 -1.46
C LEU A 281 3.70 -0.85 -1.49
N PRO A 282 4.52 -1.81 -1.90
CA PRO A 282 5.94 -1.58 -2.19
C PRO A 282 6.15 -0.34 -3.09
N GLN A 283 7.15 0.49 -2.77
CA GLN A 283 7.42 1.73 -3.52
C GLN A 283 7.51 1.54 -5.06
N PRO A 284 8.15 0.47 -5.59
CA PRO A 284 8.16 0.24 -7.04
C PRO A 284 6.76 0.11 -7.65
N LEU A 285 5.83 -0.57 -6.96
CA LEU A 285 4.44 -0.70 -7.39
C LEU A 285 3.69 0.62 -7.32
N GLN A 286 3.90 1.42 -6.26
CA GLN A 286 3.29 2.75 -6.16
C GLN A 286 3.69 3.63 -7.35
N THR A 287 4.96 3.60 -7.74
CA THR A 287 5.47 4.35 -8.91
C THR A 287 4.82 3.87 -10.20
N VAL A 288 4.72 2.56 -10.42
CA VAL A 288 4.06 1.99 -11.61
C VAL A 288 2.58 2.38 -11.67
N ILE A 289 1.84 2.25 -10.58
CA ILE A 289 0.40 2.58 -10.53
C ILE A 289 0.19 4.08 -10.77
N ARG A 290 1.04 4.93 -10.18
CA ARG A 290 0.98 6.38 -10.41
C ARG A 290 1.19 6.74 -11.87
N ALA A 291 2.22 6.16 -12.50
CA ALA A 291 2.48 6.35 -13.92
C ALA A 291 1.35 5.81 -14.80
N TRP A 292 0.76 4.67 -14.44
CA TRP A 292 -0.42 4.13 -15.09
C TRP A 292 -1.59 5.11 -15.03
N ASN A 293 -1.89 5.67 -13.86
CA ASN A 293 -2.97 6.63 -13.66
C ASN A 293 -2.79 7.91 -14.49
N GLN A 294 -1.54 8.32 -14.77
CA GLN A 294 -1.24 9.47 -15.65
C GLN A 294 -1.63 9.21 -17.11
N ILE A 295 -1.61 7.97 -17.58
CA ILE A 295 -1.88 7.62 -18.99
C ILE A 295 -3.24 6.95 -19.20
N SER A 296 -3.80 6.31 -18.18
CA SER A 296 -5.05 5.55 -18.27
C SER A 296 -6.29 6.43 -18.22
N SER A 297 -6.18 7.63 -17.64
CA SER A 297 -7.27 8.59 -17.54
C SER A 297 -7.11 9.64 -18.64
N PRO A 298 -8.17 9.94 -19.43
CA PRO A 298 -8.10 11.06 -20.36
C PRO A 298 -7.83 12.34 -19.57
N SER A 299 -6.85 13.13 -20.01
CA SER A 299 -6.61 14.46 -19.44
C SER A 299 -7.92 15.24 -19.50
N GLN A 300 -8.45 15.66 -18.35
CA GLN A 300 -9.47 16.72 -18.29
C GLN A 300 -8.79 17.99 -18.81
N ARG A 301 -8.77 18.16 -20.14
CA ARG A 301 -8.43 19.46 -20.74
C ARG A 301 -9.59 20.39 -20.40
N ASN A 302 -9.39 21.22 -19.37
CA ASN A 302 -10.14 22.47 -19.22
C ASN A 302 -9.94 23.34 -20.46
#